data_AF-G5J832-F1
#
_entry.id   AF-G5J832-F1
#
_cell.length_a   1.000
_cell.length_b   1.000
_cell.length_c   1.000
_cell.angle_alpha   90.00
_cell.angle_beta   90.00
_cell.angle_gamma   90.00
#
_symmetry.space_group_name_H-M   'P 1'
#
loop_
_entity.id
_entity.type
_entity.pdbx_description
1 polymer ?
#
loop_
_entity_poly.entity_id
_entity_poly.type
_entity_poly.pdbx_seq_one_letter_code
_entity_poly.pdbx_strand_id
1 'polypeptide(L)'
;MSWIEGLIVALILFFFFIILVRSSIMLNNKNLNQRDKLASCCQLYQVRSNGREYKKNLEIAEIWINDLYSSSQLTIENIVNNLLDIFKNTRLSNLTEKGKAGLCLRCYISEYIVSACKKRASLFSGSQGVTYQSLLAFVLDDDGQYLIIIDTDGKQKIVDTEGKKQSEIIENSIFTVEILKSYKHSLERKRSLKNWTYLKTQQNKQIVEFLSEFGFINSTDWGLLTRIKKYQLQELTKQEQLIIEVYGQVYKRDRKGKRSKCQPPSDEQLQEMIGKLNIDTVKKPDILLNQLKNIAQKY
;
A
#
# COMPACT_ATOMS: atom_id res chain seq x y z
N MET A 1 -44.08 -50.66 -31.42
CA MET A 1 -43.05 -50.70 -30.34
C MET A 1 -41.73 -50.03 -30.75
N SER A 2 -41.24 -50.19 -31.99
CA SER A 2 -39.93 -49.67 -32.45
C SER A 2 -39.71 -48.14 -32.37
N TRP A 3 -40.75 -47.30 -32.51
CA TRP A 3 -40.57 -45.84 -32.47
C TRP A 3 -40.36 -45.26 -31.07
N ILE A 4 -40.91 -45.91 -30.05
CA ILE A 4 -40.81 -45.44 -28.65
C ILE A 4 -39.39 -45.69 -28.13
N GLU A 5 -38.79 -46.82 -28.47
CA GLU A 5 -37.42 -47.16 -28.09
C GLU A 5 -36.39 -46.20 -28.71
N GLY A 6 -36.56 -45.83 -29.99
CA GLY A 6 -35.71 -44.85 -30.65
C GLY A 6 -35.78 -43.46 -30.01
N LEU A 7 -36.98 -43.03 -29.58
CA LEU A 7 -37.17 -41.75 -28.90
C LEU A 7 -36.50 -41.73 -27.51
N ILE A 8 -36.58 -42.83 -26.77
CA ILE A 8 -35.96 -42.98 -25.45
C ILE A 8 -34.43 -42.92 -25.57
N VAL A 9 -33.83 -43.63 -26.53
CA VAL A 9 -32.37 -43.61 -26.76
C VAL A 9 -31.90 -42.21 -27.17
N ALA A 10 -32.64 -41.52 -28.05
CA ALA A 10 -32.31 -40.15 -28.46
C ALA A 10 -32.37 -39.16 -27.28
N LEU A 11 -33.37 -39.27 -26.41
CA LEU A 11 -33.48 -38.45 -25.21
C LEU A 11 -32.32 -38.72 -24.24
N ILE A 12 -31.96 -39.98 -24.01
CA ILE A 12 -30.82 -40.34 -23.14
C ILE A 12 -29.52 -39.74 -23.67
N LEU A 13 -29.23 -39.88 -24.97
CA LEU A 13 -28.03 -39.30 -25.59
C LEU A 13 -28.01 -37.78 -25.51
N PHE A 14 -29.17 -37.13 -25.70
CA PHE A 14 -29.29 -35.68 -25.55
C PHE A 14 -29.04 -35.21 -24.11
N PHE A 15 -29.57 -35.93 -23.12
CA PHE A 15 -29.28 -35.65 -21.70
C PHE A 15 -27.79 -35.85 -21.36
N PHE A 16 -27.16 -36.92 -21.84
CA PHE A 16 -25.72 -37.13 -21.67
C PHE A 16 -24.89 -36.02 -22.31
N PHE A 17 -25.26 -35.58 -23.51
CA PHE A 17 -24.61 -34.45 -24.19
C PHE A 17 -24.73 -33.15 -23.39
N ILE A 18 -25.92 -32.83 -22.87
CA ILE A 18 -26.13 -31.65 -22.01
C ILE A 18 -25.28 -31.72 -20.73
N ILE A 19 -25.19 -32.90 -20.11
CA ILE A 19 -24.39 -33.11 -18.90
C ILE A 19 -22.90 -32.92 -19.20
N LEU A 20 -22.39 -33.47 -20.31
CA LEU A 20 -20.99 -33.31 -20.73
C LEU A 20 -20.66 -31.85 -21.06
N VAL A 21 -21.54 -31.15 -21.78
CA VAL A 21 -21.37 -29.72 -22.11
C VAL A 21 -21.38 -28.88 -20.84
N ARG A 22 -22.32 -29.12 -19.91
CA ARG A 22 -22.35 -28.41 -18.61
C ARG A 22 -21.11 -28.68 -17.77
N SER A 23 -20.63 -29.93 -17.73
CA SER A 23 -19.43 -30.30 -16.98
C SER A 23 -18.18 -29.63 -17.57
N SER A 24 -18.06 -29.61 -18.90
CA SER A 24 -16.97 -28.92 -19.61
C SER A 24 -16.99 -27.40 -19.38
N ILE A 25 -18.16 -26.76 -19.48
CA ILE A 25 -18.32 -25.33 -19.18
C ILE A 25 -17.97 -25.02 -17.72
N MET A 26 -18.39 -25.86 -16.77
CA MET A 26 -18.05 -25.68 -15.36
C MET A 26 -16.55 -25.85 -15.08
N LEU A 27 -15.89 -26.82 -15.70
CA LEU A 27 -14.43 -27.00 -15.62
C LEU A 27 -13.70 -25.79 -16.22
N ASN A 28 -14.14 -25.31 -17.38
CA ASN A 28 -13.51 -24.17 -18.05
C ASN A 28 -13.66 -22.87 -17.22
N ASN A 29 -14.85 -22.62 -16.68
CA ASN A 29 -15.10 -21.46 -15.79
C ASN A 29 -14.31 -21.55 -14.47
N LYS A 30 -14.13 -22.76 -13.92
CA LYS A 30 -13.27 -22.97 -12.74
C LYS A 30 -11.81 -22.65 -13.06
N ASN A 31 -11.31 -23.11 -14.20
CA ASN A 31 -9.94 -22.85 -14.66
C ASN A 31 -9.68 -21.35 -14.94
N LEU A 32 -10.65 -20.64 -15.54
CA LEU A 32 -10.60 -19.18 -15.75
C LEU A 32 -10.49 -18.42 -14.41
N ASN A 33 -11.39 -18.73 -13.46
CA ASN A 33 -11.38 -18.10 -12.13
C ASN A 33 -10.09 -18.39 -11.35
N GLN A 34 -9.48 -19.56 -11.56
CA GLN A 34 -8.21 -19.91 -10.92
C GLN A 34 -7.01 -19.19 -11.55
N ARG A 35 -6.96 -19.11 -12.88
CA ARG A 35 -5.93 -18.32 -13.59
C ARG A 35 -5.98 -16.85 -13.20
N ASP A 36 -7.17 -16.27 -13.09
CA ASP A 36 -7.33 -14.87 -12.67
C ASP A 36 -6.83 -14.63 -11.24
N LYS A 37 -7.00 -15.61 -10.33
CA LYS A 37 -6.46 -15.52 -8.96
C LYS A 37 -4.93 -15.56 -8.95
N LEU A 38 -4.34 -16.48 -9.70
CA LEU A 38 -2.89 -16.69 -9.77
C LEU A 38 -2.17 -15.56 -10.52
N ALA A 39 -2.87 -14.87 -11.43
CA ALA A 39 -2.34 -13.74 -12.18
C ALA A 39 -1.70 -12.68 -11.26
N SER A 40 -2.31 -12.41 -10.10
CA SER A 40 -1.76 -11.45 -9.13
C SER A 40 -0.39 -11.84 -8.58
N CYS A 41 -0.05 -13.13 -8.57
CA CYS A 41 1.22 -13.65 -8.08
C CYS A 41 2.27 -13.83 -9.18
N CYS A 42 1.93 -13.72 -10.46
CA CYS A 42 2.90 -13.80 -11.57
C CYS A 42 3.05 -12.48 -12.36
N GLN A 43 2.22 -11.47 -12.07
CA GLN A 43 2.26 -10.17 -12.72
C GLN A 43 2.88 -9.11 -11.80
N LEU A 44 4.05 -8.61 -12.19
CA LEU A 44 4.74 -7.54 -11.47
C LEU A 44 4.39 -6.18 -12.08
N TYR A 45 3.97 -5.23 -11.25
CA TYR A 45 3.80 -3.85 -11.69
C TYR A 45 5.14 -3.14 -11.87
N GLN A 46 5.32 -2.52 -13.02
CA GLN A 46 6.49 -1.72 -13.38
C GLN A 46 6.10 -0.37 -13.97
N VAL A 47 7.03 0.57 -14.01
CA VAL A 47 6.82 1.92 -14.55
C VAL A 47 7.43 2.00 -15.95
N ARG A 48 6.65 2.50 -16.93
CA ARG A 48 7.15 2.81 -18.28
C ARG A 48 7.90 4.15 -18.29
N SER A 49 8.62 4.42 -19.38
CA SER A 49 9.27 5.73 -19.60
C SER A 49 8.32 6.93 -19.54
N ASN A 50 7.03 6.73 -19.83
CA ASN A 50 6.00 7.78 -19.72
C ASN A 50 5.37 7.90 -18.30
N GLY A 51 5.93 7.23 -17.30
CA GLY A 51 5.46 7.26 -15.90
C GLY A 51 4.22 6.42 -15.61
N ARG A 52 3.60 5.80 -16.61
CA ARG A 52 2.44 4.92 -16.40
C ARG A 52 2.87 3.53 -15.98
N GLU A 53 2.11 2.92 -15.09
CA GLU A 53 2.30 1.55 -14.68
C GLU A 53 1.86 0.55 -15.78
N TYR A 54 2.45 -0.64 -15.74
CA TYR A 54 1.98 -1.79 -16.50
C TYR A 54 2.28 -3.08 -15.74
N LYS A 55 1.51 -4.12 -16.04
CA LYS A 55 1.74 -5.46 -15.51
C LYS A 55 2.67 -6.22 -16.45
N LYS A 56 3.85 -6.60 -15.97
CA LYS A 56 4.78 -7.51 -16.65
C LYS A 56 4.51 -8.92 -16.13
N ASN A 57 4.15 -9.84 -17.03
CA ASN A 57 4.09 -11.26 -16.68
C ASN A 57 5.53 -11.78 -16.51
N LEU A 58 5.79 -12.45 -15.39
CA LEU A 58 7.04 -13.14 -15.11
C LEU A 58 6.85 -14.64 -15.32
N GLU A 59 7.34 -15.15 -16.46
CA GLU A 59 7.17 -16.55 -16.88
C GLU A 59 7.64 -17.54 -15.80
N ILE A 60 8.77 -17.27 -15.15
CA ILE A 60 9.30 -18.10 -14.05
C ILE A 60 8.29 -18.21 -12.90
N ALA A 61 7.61 -17.12 -12.55
CA ALA A 61 6.61 -17.10 -11.48
C ALA A 61 5.31 -17.79 -11.93
N GLU A 62 4.89 -17.58 -13.18
CA GLU A 62 3.70 -18.19 -13.75
C GLU A 62 3.81 -19.71 -13.83
N ILE A 63 4.88 -20.23 -14.42
CA ILE A 63 5.11 -21.69 -14.53
C ILE A 63 5.12 -22.30 -13.14
N TRP A 64 5.94 -21.74 -12.23
CA TRP A 64 6.11 -22.32 -10.91
C TRP A 64 4.83 -22.30 -10.06
N ILE A 65 4.08 -21.19 -10.07
CA ILE A 65 2.86 -21.11 -9.25
C ILE A 65 1.73 -21.97 -9.83
N ASN A 66 1.68 -22.12 -11.15
CA ASN A 66 0.79 -23.07 -11.78
C ASN A 66 1.19 -24.50 -11.41
N ASP A 67 2.46 -24.89 -11.49
CA ASP A 67 2.89 -26.24 -11.09
C ASP A 67 2.54 -26.56 -9.63
N LEU A 68 2.68 -25.58 -8.73
CA LEU A 68 2.40 -25.76 -7.30
C LEU A 68 0.91 -25.86 -6.97
N TYR A 69 0.04 -25.18 -7.73
CA TYR A 69 -1.38 -25.02 -7.37
C TYR A 69 -2.39 -25.41 -8.47
N SER A 70 -1.95 -25.95 -9.62
CA SER A 70 -2.79 -26.27 -10.81
C SER A 70 -4.06 -27.06 -10.48
N SER A 71 -4.05 -27.85 -9.41
CA SER A 71 -5.16 -28.74 -9.04
C SER A 71 -5.88 -28.34 -7.75
N SER A 72 -5.48 -27.23 -7.10
CA SER A 72 -5.95 -26.88 -5.75
C SER A 72 -6.98 -25.74 -5.76
N GLN A 73 -8.13 -25.94 -5.13
CA GLN A 73 -9.17 -24.91 -5.00
C GLN A 73 -8.88 -23.96 -3.81
N LEU A 74 -7.67 -23.42 -3.75
CA LEU A 74 -7.24 -22.56 -2.66
C LEU A 74 -7.70 -21.11 -2.86
N THR A 75 -7.95 -20.41 -1.75
CA THR A 75 -8.13 -18.97 -1.76
C THR A 75 -6.79 -18.28 -1.99
N ILE A 76 -6.81 -17.06 -2.54
CA ILE A 76 -5.58 -16.26 -2.70
C ILE A 76 -4.86 -16.03 -1.36
N GLU A 77 -5.61 -15.92 -0.27
CA GLU A 77 -5.05 -15.78 1.07
C GLU A 77 -4.26 -17.02 1.49
N ASN A 78 -4.79 -18.23 1.24
CA ASN A 78 -4.08 -19.47 1.54
C ASN A 78 -2.82 -19.63 0.69
N ILE A 79 -2.89 -19.27 -0.59
CA ILE A 79 -1.73 -19.26 -1.49
C ILE A 79 -0.66 -18.31 -0.95
N VAL A 80 -1.01 -17.05 -0.65
CA VAL A 80 -0.09 -16.04 -0.13
C VAL A 80 0.52 -16.46 1.21
N ASN A 81 -0.26 -17.09 2.09
CA ASN A 81 0.25 -17.58 3.38
C ASN A 81 1.27 -18.72 3.18
N ASN A 82 1.00 -19.68 2.31
CA ASN A 82 1.94 -20.75 1.98
C ASN A 82 3.22 -20.19 1.35
N LEU A 83 3.11 -19.25 0.40
CA LEU A 83 4.26 -18.55 -0.17
C LEU A 83 5.08 -17.82 0.89
N LEU A 84 4.43 -17.19 1.87
CA LEU A 84 5.12 -16.55 3.00
C LEU A 84 5.86 -17.54 3.88
N ASP A 85 5.27 -18.71 4.14
CA ASP A 85 5.92 -19.78 4.88
C ASP A 85 7.17 -20.25 4.13
N ILE A 86 7.08 -20.52 2.83
CA ILE A 86 8.24 -20.90 2.00
C ILE A 86 9.32 -19.81 2.02
N PHE A 87 8.93 -18.55 1.77
CA PHE A 87 9.86 -17.42 1.70
C PHE A 87 10.55 -17.12 3.04
N LYS A 88 9.87 -17.33 4.18
CA LYS A 88 10.41 -17.02 5.51
C LYS A 88 11.03 -18.20 6.22
N ASN A 89 10.83 -19.41 5.72
CA ASN A 89 11.42 -20.59 6.33
C ASN A 89 12.95 -20.51 6.26
N THR A 90 13.58 -20.36 7.43
CA THR A 90 15.03 -20.33 7.58
C THR A 90 15.67 -21.71 7.50
N ARG A 91 14.86 -22.78 7.63
CA ARG A 91 15.28 -24.18 7.59
C ARG A 91 15.20 -24.78 6.18
N LEU A 92 14.55 -24.09 5.24
CA LEU A 92 14.42 -24.57 3.87
C LEU A 92 15.77 -24.48 3.15
N SER A 93 16.32 -25.63 2.75
CA SER A 93 17.61 -25.72 2.05
C SER A 93 17.52 -25.33 0.57
N ASN A 94 16.34 -25.48 -0.04
CA ASN A 94 16.12 -25.13 -1.44
C ASN A 94 15.94 -23.60 -1.59
N LEU A 95 17.04 -22.92 -1.90
CA LEU A 95 17.08 -21.47 -2.08
C LEU A 95 16.32 -21.00 -3.33
N THR A 96 16.25 -21.83 -4.37
CA THR A 96 15.49 -21.53 -5.59
C THR A 96 14.00 -21.42 -5.30
N GLU A 97 13.44 -22.40 -4.58
CA GLU A 97 12.02 -22.40 -4.20
C GLU A 97 11.69 -21.21 -3.28
N LYS A 98 12.61 -20.90 -2.34
CA LYS A 98 12.51 -19.71 -1.51
C LYS A 98 12.48 -18.43 -2.35
N GLY A 99 13.36 -18.32 -3.34
CA GLY A 99 13.46 -17.18 -4.24
C GLY A 99 12.23 -17.03 -5.14
N LYS A 100 11.70 -18.13 -5.70
CA LYS A 100 10.47 -18.13 -6.50
C LYS A 100 9.25 -17.73 -5.69
N ALA A 101 9.14 -18.22 -4.44
CA ALA A 101 8.09 -17.77 -3.52
C ALA A 101 8.18 -16.27 -3.24
N GLY A 102 9.40 -15.76 -3.01
CA GLY A 102 9.68 -14.33 -2.87
C GLY A 102 9.26 -13.52 -4.10
N LEU A 103 9.58 -14.01 -5.31
CA LEU A 103 9.18 -13.37 -6.56
C LEU A 103 7.65 -13.31 -6.70
N CYS A 104 6.95 -14.39 -6.39
CA CYS A 104 5.49 -14.42 -6.45
C CYS A 104 4.85 -13.44 -5.46
N LEU A 105 5.40 -13.35 -4.25
CA LEU A 105 4.95 -12.39 -3.24
C LEU A 105 5.20 -10.94 -3.66
N ARG A 106 6.34 -10.66 -4.32
CA ARG A 106 6.65 -9.34 -4.89
C ARG A 106 5.65 -8.92 -5.96
N CYS A 107 5.29 -9.83 -6.87
CA CYS A 107 4.21 -9.63 -7.83
C CYS A 107 2.90 -9.26 -7.11
N TYR A 108 2.49 -10.09 -6.14
CA TYR A 108 1.25 -9.90 -5.40
C TYR A 108 1.17 -8.54 -4.69
N ILE A 109 2.23 -8.10 -4.03
CA ILE A 109 2.21 -6.82 -3.30
C ILE A 109 2.35 -5.60 -4.21
N SER A 110 2.93 -5.75 -5.41
CA SER A 110 3.14 -4.63 -6.34
C SER A 110 1.82 -3.94 -6.74
N GLU A 111 0.73 -4.69 -6.87
CA GLU A 111 -0.60 -4.12 -7.12
C GLU A 111 -1.11 -3.24 -5.97
N TYR A 112 -0.83 -3.65 -4.73
CA TYR A 112 -1.25 -2.90 -3.56
C TYR A 112 -0.38 -1.67 -3.30
N ILE A 113 0.88 -1.69 -3.76
CA ILE A 113 1.73 -0.49 -3.81
C ILE A 113 1.11 0.53 -4.75
N VAL A 114 0.77 0.14 -5.99
CA VAL A 114 0.11 1.04 -6.97
C VAL A 114 -1.21 1.57 -6.41
N SER A 115 -2.03 0.71 -5.83
CA SER A 115 -3.31 1.08 -5.21
C SER A 115 -3.12 2.09 -4.07
N ALA A 116 -2.07 1.92 -3.25
CA ALA A 116 -1.73 2.84 -2.19
C ALA A 116 -1.27 4.20 -2.74
N CYS A 117 -0.47 4.24 -3.80
CA CYS A 117 -0.08 5.48 -4.47
C CYS A 117 -1.28 6.21 -5.07
N LYS A 118 -2.20 5.51 -5.74
CA LYS A 118 -3.46 6.08 -6.27
C LYS A 118 -4.28 6.73 -5.17
N LYS A 119 -4.53 6.02 -4.08
CA LYS A 119 -5.29 6.53 -2.93
C LYS A 119 -4.56 7.66 -2.21
N ARG A 120 -3.23 7.68 -2.23
CA ARG A 120 -2.45 8.75 -1.63
C ARG A 120 -2.51 10.02 -2.46
N ALA A 121 -2.31 9.92 -3.77
CA ALA A 121 -2.40 11.06 -4.69
C ALA A 121 -3.83 11.62 -4.78
N SER A 122 -4.87 10.80 -4.61
CA SER A 122 -6.25 11.31 -4.59
C SER A 122 -6.54 12.27 -3.43
N LEU A 123 -5.70 12.31 -2.39
CA LEU A 123 -5.81 13.31 -1.32
C LEU A 123 -5.38 14.72 -1.77
N PHE A 124 -4.82 14.84 -2.97
CA PHE A 124 -4.27 16.05 -3.57
C PHE A 124 -5.05 16.49 -4.81
N SER A 125 -6.25 15.92 -5.03
CA SER A 125 -7.12 16.33 -6.12
C SER A 125 -7.59 17.77 -5.89
N GLY A 126 -6.83 18.74 -6.41
CA GLY A 126 -7.04 20.17 -6.20
C GLY A 126 -5.74 20.97 -6.13
N SER A 127 -4.66 20.38 -5.62
CA SER A 127 -3.31 20.98 -5.67
C SER A 127 -2.66 20.64 -7.02
N GLN A 128 -2.22 21.67 -7.75
CA GLN A 128 -1.54 21.48 -9.04
C GLN A 128 -0.25 20.67 -8.84
N GLY A 129 -0.13 19.50 -9.47
CA GLY A 129 1.15 18.82 -9.70
C GLY A 129 1.32 17.42 -9.10
N VAL A 130 0.57 17.02 -8.06
CA VAL A 130 0.73 15.66 -7.49
C VAL A 130 -0.14 14.66 -8.23
N THR A 131 0.50 13.75 -8.96
CA THR A 131 -0.17 12.61 -9.62
C THR A 131 0.27 11.31 -8.96
N TYR A 132 -0.50 10.23 -9.07
CA TYR A 132 -0.03 8.96 -8.50
C TYR A 132 1.19 8.43 -9.25
N GLN A 133 1.32 8.74 -10.55
CA GLN A 133 2.45 8.39 -11.39
C GLN A 133 3.76 8.96 -10.85
N SER A 134 3.75 10.21 -10.35
CA SER A 134 4.94 10.80 -9.73
C SER A 134 5.36 10.08 -8.45
N LEU A 135 4.47 9.30 -7.82
CA LEU A 135 4.80 8.50 -6.64
C LEU A 135 5.40 7.13 -7.00
N LEU A 136 5.08 6.58 -8.18
CA LEU A 136 5.44 5.20 -8.53
C LEU A 136 6.95 4.99 -8.65
N ALA A 137 7.69 6.00 -9.13
CA ALA A 137 9.13 5.92 -9.29
C ALA A 137 9.90 5.68 -7.98
N PHE A 138 9.29 5.99 -6.82
CA PHE A 138 9.89 5.80 -5.50
C PHE A 138 9.63 4.42 -4.88
N VAL A 139 8.74 3.61 -5.48
CA VAL A 139 8.24 2.37 -4.84
C VAL A 139 8.10 1.17 -5.77
N LEU A 140 8.19 1.37 -7.10
CA LEU A 140 8.26 0.31 -8.09
C LEU A 140 9.69 0.22 -8.64
N ASP A 141 10.63 -0.06 -7.74
CA ASP A 141 12.06 -0.24 -7.98
C ASP A 141 12.45 -1.70 -8.29
N ASP A 142 11.44 -2.53 -8.54
CA ASP A 142 11.54 -3.98 -8.72
C ASP A 142 11.39 -4.37 -10.20
N ASP A 143 12.44 -4.95 -10.77
CA ASP A 143 12.47 -5.35 -12.18
C ASP A 143 12.03 -6.81 -12.45
N GLY A 144 11.83 -7.59 -11.38
CA GLY A 144 11.46 -8.99 -11.44
C GLY A 144 12.53 -9.95 -11.98
N GLN A 145 13.76 -9.49 -12.21
CA GLN A 145 14.79 -10.31 -12.88
C GLN A 145 15.45 -11.31 -11.93
N TYR A 146 15.60 -10.93 -10.67
CA TYR A 146 16.37 -11.72 -9.70
C TYR A 146 15.46 -12.50 -8.74
N LEU A 147 15.83 -13.75 -8.47
CA LEU A 147 15.31 -14.50 -7.33
C LEU A 147 16.03 -14.00 -6.08
N ILE A 148 15.27 -13.38 -5.18
CA ILE A 148 15.82 -12.74 -3.99
C ILE A 148 15.42 -13.54 -2.76
N ILE A 149 16.39 -13.86 -1.91
CA ILE A 149 16.18 -14.46 -0.61
C ILE A 149 16.63 -13.52 0.50
N ILE A 150 16.07 -13.71 1.69
CA ILE A 150 16.54 -13.10 2.93
C ILE A 150 17.38 -14.14 3.68
N ASP A 151 18.63 -13.80 3.98
CA ASP A 151 19.52 -14.64 4.76
C ASP A 151 19.23 -14.56 6.28
N THR A 152 20.00 -15.30 7.08
CA THR A 152 19.87 -15.33 8.54
C THR A 152 20.13 -13.97 9.19
N ASP A 153 20.95 -13.14 8.56
CA ASP A 153 21.33 -11.81 9.04
C ASP A 153 20.33 -10.74 8.55
N GLY A 154 19.29 -11.15 7.81
CA GLY A 154 18.29 -10.28 7.23
C GLY A 154 18.76 -9.53 5.98
N LYS A 155 19.91 -9.86 5.40
CA LYS A 155 20.41 -9.27 4.17
C LYS A 155 19.76 -9.92 2.95
N GLN A 156 19.56 -9.11 1.91
CA GLN A 156 19.03 -9.58 0.63
C GLN A 156 20.16 -10.21 -0.19
N LYS A 157 19.92 -11.37 -0.78
CA LYS A 157 20.86 -12.07 -1.65
C LYS A 157 20.17 -12.55 -2.92
N ILE A 158 20.89 -12.49 -4.03
CA ILE A 158 20.45 -13.05 -5.31
C ILE A 158 20.75 -14.55 -5.33
N VAL A 159 19.85 -15.32 -5.92
CA VAL A 159 20.01 -16.76 -6.16
C VAL A 159 19.82 -17.00 -7.64
N ASP A 160 20.67 -17.82 -8.23
CA ASP A 160 20.49 -18.27 -9.61
C ASP A 160 19.27 -19.22 -9.70
N THR A 161 18.68 -19.29 -10.88
CA THR A 161 17.69 -20.31 -11.28
C THR A 161 18.14 -21.74 -10.99
N GLU A 162 19.44 -22.03 -11.04
CA GLU A 162 20.03 -23.34 -10.67
C GLU A 162 20.29 -23.51 -9.16
N GLY A 163 19.93 -22.54 -8.31
CA GLY A 163 20.12 -22.63 -6.85
C GLY A 163 21.55 -22.45 -6.36
N LYS A 164 22.49 -22.19 -7.26
CA LYS A 164 23.86 -21.76 -6.92
C LYS A 164 23.80 -20.29 -6.47
N LYS A 165 24.42 -20.00 -5.31
CA LYS A 165 24.50 -18.63 -4.77
C LYS A 165 25.34 -17.76 -5.71
N GLN A 166 24.71 -16.86 -6.44
CA GLN A 166 25.41 -15.70 -6.97
C GLN A 166 25.50 -14.68 -5.84
N SER A 167 26.71 -14.56 -5.31
CA SER A 167 27.00 -13.93 -4.02
C SER A 167 27.07 -12.41 -4.16
N GLU A 168 26.00 -11.78 -4.66
CA GLU A 168 25.89 -10.32 -4.66
C GLU A 168 24.85 -9.90 -3.63
N ILE A 169 25.34 -9.16 -2.64
CA ILE A 169 24.49 -8.41 -1.72
C ILE A 169 23.90 -7.28 -2.54
N ILE A 170 22.58 -7.15 -2.53
CA ILE A 170 21.94 -6.00 -3.15
C ILE A 170 22.23 -4.78 -2.26
N GLU A 171 23.10 -3.88 -2.72
CA GLU A 171 23.47 -2.67 -1.98
C GLU A 171 22.27 -1.77 -1.68
N ASN A 172 21.36 -1.66 -2.66
CA ASN A 172 20.09 -0.94 -2.52
C ASN A 172 18.93 -1.91 -2.31
N SER A 173 18.37 -1.86 -1.11
CA SER A 173 17.26 -2.70 -0.71
C SER A 173 16.00 -2.39 -1.54
N ILE A 174 15.52 -3.37 -2.31
CA ILE A 174 14.30 -3.25 -3.13
C ILE A 174 13.07 -3.11 -2.22
N PHE A 175 12.21 -2.14 -2.50
CA PHE A 175 11.09 -1.78 -1.63
C PHE A 175 10.09 -2.91 -1.38
N THR A 176 9.76 -3.70 -2.41
CA THR A 176 8.90 -4.88 -2.27
C THR A 176 9.49 -5.90 -1.28
N VAL A 177 10.79 -6.14 -1.34
CA VAL A 177 11.48 -7.05 -0.41
C VAL A 177 11.51 -6.49 1.02
N GLU A 178 11.64 -5.17 1.20
CA GLU A 178 11.54 -4.55 2.54
C GLU A 178 10.17 -4.76 3.19
N ILE A 179 9.11 -4.65 2.40
CA ILE A 179 7.75 -4.91 2.85
C ILE A 179 7.65 -6.36 3.33
N LEU A 180 8.12 -7.32 2.54
CA LEU A 180 8.06 -8.74 2.88
C LEU A 180 8.92 -9.09 4.10
N LYS A 181 10.14 -8.53 4.18
CA LYS A 181 11.06 -8.68 5.31
C LYS A 181 10.44 -8.17 6.61
N SER A 182 9.83 -6.99 6.59
CA SER A 182 9.25 -6.35 7.78
C SER A 182 7.90 -6.93 8.20
N TYR A 183 7.22 -7.68 7.32
CA TYR A 183 5.95 -8.32 7.62
C TYR A 183 6.12 -9.41 8.69
N LYS A 184 5.29 -9.44 9.73
CA LYS A 184 5.35 -10.49 10.77
C LYS A 184 4.24 -11.51 10.53
N HIS A 185 4.60 -12.60 9.85
CA HIS A 185 3.63 -13.64 9.46
C HIS A 185 3.15 -14.49 10.65
N SER A 186 3.86 -14.55 11.78
CA SER A 186 3.59 -15.53 12.86
C SER A 186 2.78 -15.03 14.07
N LEU A 187 2.27 -13.79 14.10
CA LEU A 187 1.55 -13.25 15.27
C LEU A 187 0.03 -13.48 15.20
N GLU A 188 -0.67 -13.64 16.32
CA GLU A 188 -2.12 -13.96 16.36
C GLU A 188 -3.05 -12.82 15.90
N ARG A 189 -2.61 -11.56 15.95
CA ARG A 189 -3.36 -10.39 15.44
C ARG A 189 -2.73 -9.86 14.15
N LYS A 190 -2.84 -10.62 13.07
CA LYS A 190 -2.20 -10.28 11.78
C LYS A 190 -2.96 -9.16 11.08
N ARG A 191 -2.25 -8.11 10.67
CA ARG A 191 -2.71 -7.33 9.51
C ARG A 191 -2.49 -8.19 8.27
N SER A 192 -3.44 -8.20 7.34
CA SER A 192 -3.22 -8.88 6.04
C SER A 192 -2.00 -8.28 5.32
N LEU A 193 -1.32 -9.08 4.49
CA LEU A 193 -0.17 -8.61 3.72
C LEU A 193 -0.52 -7.39 2.85
N LYS A 194 -1.74 -7.35 2.31
CA LYS A 194 -2.31 -6.20 1.60
C LYS A 194 -2.30 -4.93 2.47
N ASN A 195 -2.86 -4.99 3.68
CA ASN A 195 -2.93 -3.85 4.59
C ASN A 195 -1.55 -3.43 5.10
N TRP A 196 -0.64 -4.39 5.28
CA TRP A 196 0.76 -4.11 5.62
C TRP A 196 1.48 -3.37 4.49
N THR A 197 1.33 -3.84 3.25
CA THR A 197 1.88 -3.21 2.05
C THR A 197 1.39 -1.78 1.90
N TYR A 198 0.09 -1.55 2.10
CA TYR A 198 -0.50 -0.22 2.07
C TYR A 198 0.13 0.70 3.13
N LEU A 199 0.26 0.24 4.38
CA LEU A 199 0.90 0.99 5.46
C LEU A 199 2.36 1.34 5.11
N LYS A 200 3.13 0.37 4.65
CA LYS A 200 4.55 0.56 4.31
C LYS A 200 4.72 1.53 3.14
N THR A 201 3.87 1.47 2.13
CA THR A 201 3.85 2.43 1.01
C THR A 201 3.54 3.85 1.48
N GLN A 202 2.62 4.01 2.43
CA GLN A 202 2.34 5.31 3.04
C GLN A 202 3.51 5.84 3.90
N GLN A 203 4.33 4.94 4.44
CA GLN A 203 5.49 5.29 5.26
C GLN A 203 6.80 5.38 4.46
N ASN A 204 6.77 5.14 3.15
CA ASN A 204 7.97 5.24 2.31
C ASN A 204 8.53 6.67 2.41
N LYS A 205 9.82 6.76 2.78
CA LYS A 205 10.49 8.02 3.10
C LYS A 205 10.53 8.96 1.90
N GLN A 206 10.89 8.46 0.72
CA GLN A 206 10.96 9.25 -0.51
C GLN A 206 9.59 9.80 -0.91
N ILE A 207 8.52 8.99 -0.81
CA ILE A 207 7.16 9.50 -1.05
C ILE A 207 6.78 10.57 -0.01
N VAL A 208 7.10 10.37 1.27
CA VAL A 208 6.81 11.36 2.32
C VAL A 208 7.55 12.67 2.07
N GLU A 209 8.82 12.60 1.70
CA GLU A 209 9.67 13.76 1.37
C GLU A 209 9.13 14.49 0.15
N PHE A 210 8.91 13.78 -0.97
CA PHE A 210 8.32 14.35 -2.19
C PHE A 210 7.00 15.05 -1.89
N LEU A 211 6.08 14.39 -1.20
CA LEU A 211 4.77 14.97 -0.90
C LEU A 211 4.85 16.16 0.06
N SER A 212 5.87 16.24 0.92
CA SER A 212 6.06 17.37 1.83
C SER A 212 6.36 18.67 1.09
N GLU A 213 6.92 18.59 -0.13
CA GLU A 213 7.13 19.74 -1.02
C GLU A 213 5.81 20.32 -1.52
N PHE A 214 4.76 19.50 -1.63
CA PHE A 214 3.41 19.89 -2.06
C PHE A 214 2.46 20.15 -0.88
N GLY A 215 3.00 20.45 0.31
CA GLY A 215 2.19 20.74 1.49
C GLY A 215 1.56 19.49 2.14
N PHE A 216 1.96 18.26 1.76
CA PHE A 216 1.50 17.07 2.46
C PHE A 216 2.12 16.97 3.83
N ILE A 217 1.38 17.50 4.75
CA ILE A 217 1.44 17.14 6.13
C ILE A 217 -0.01 16.77 6.45
N ASN A 218 -0.25 15.63 7.12
CA ASN A 218 -1.54 15.35 7.75
C ASN A 218 -1.80 16.37 8.89
N SER A 219 -1.82 17.65 8.57
CA SER A 219 -2.11 18.75 9.46
C SER A 219 -3.52 19.16 9.17
N THR A 220 -4.37 19.02 10.17
CA THR A 220 -5.56 19.88 10.28
C THR A 220 -5.10 21.34 10.30
N ASP A 221 -6.01 22.29 10.15
CA ASP A 221 -5.76 23.73 10.32
C ASP A 221 -4.82 23.99 11.52
N TRP A 222 -5.09 23.31 12.63
CA TRP A 222 -4.32 23.34 13.88
C TRP A 222 -2.89 22.81 13.74
N GLY A 223 -2.71 21.73 12.98
CA GLY A 223 -1.40 21.23 12.61
C GLY A 223 -0.60 22.21 11.75
N LEU A 224 -1.26 22.98 10.87
CA LEU A 224 -0.62 23.99 10.02
C LEU A 224 -0.12 25.14 10.88
N LEU A 225 -0.98 25.67 11.76
CA LEU A 225 -0.64 26.78 12.66
C LEU A 225 0.56 26.45 13.58
N THR A 226 0.70 25.20 14.03
CA THR A 226 1.86 24.81 14.85
C THR A 226 3.20 24.79 14.11
N ARG A 227 3.18 24.81 12.76
CA ARG A 227 4.32 24.59 11.88
C ARG A 227 4.75 25.83 11.09
N ILE A 228 4.03 26.94 11.22
CA ILE A 228 4.38 28.21 10.57
C ILE A 228 5.83 28.56 10.93
N LYS A 229 6.68 28.70 9.91
CA LYS A 229 8.11 29.00 10.06
C LYS A 229 8.32 30.50 10.31
N LYS A 230 9.49 30.88 10.84
CA LYS A 230 9.82 32.28 11.16
C LYS A 230 9.67 33.26 9.98
N TYR A 231 10.01 32.83 8.76
CA TYR A 231 9.86 33.69 7.58
C TYR A 231 8.38 33.85 7.17
N GLN A 232 7.56 32.80 7.28
CA GLN A 232 6.11 32.86 7.01
C GLN A 232 5.39 33.74 8.03
N LEU A 233 5.83 33.73 9.29
CA LEU A 233 5.32 34.65 10.31
C LEU A 233 5.51 36.12 9.91
N GLN A 234 6.58 36.47 9.19
CA GLN A 234 6.85 37.86 8.78
C GLN A 234 5.85 38.38 7.74
N GLU A 235 5.18 37.50 6.99
CA GLU A 235 4.15 37.84 6.00
C GLU A 235 2.78 38.10 6.65
N LEU A 236 2.60 37.72 7.91
CA LEU A 236 1.37 37.95 8.68
C LEU A 236 1.34 39.34 9.30
N THR A 237 0.14 39.86 9.56
CA THR A 237 -0.01 41.10 10.32
C THR A 237 0.52 40.95 11.75
N LYS A 238 0.91 42.04 12.41
CA LYS A 238 1.39 42.00 13.82
C LYS A 238 0.38 41.31 14.76
N GLN A 239 -0.91 41.49 14.51
CA GLN A 239 -1.98 40.84 15.27
C GLN A 239 -1.99 39.33 15.06
N GLU A 240 -1.90 38.87 13.80
CA GLU A 240 -1.88 37.46 13.46
C GLU A 240 -0.62 36.76 14.00
N GLN A 241 0.54 37.43 13.94
CA GLN A 241 1.78 36.94 14.54
C GLN A 241 1.60 36.67 16.04
N LEU A 242 1.00 37.63 16.76
CA LEU A 242 0.73 37.50 18.20
C LEU A 242 -0.26 36.36 18.50
N ILE A 243 -1.31 36.22 17.68
CA ILE A 243 -2.28 35.12 17.78
C ILE A 243 -1.57 33.76 17.62
N ILE A 244 -0.69 33.61 16.62
CA ILE A 244 0.04 32.37 16.39
C ILE A 244 1.06 32.07 17.50
N GLU A 245 1.70 33.10 18.04
CA GLU A 245 2.60 32.93 19.17
C GLU A 245 1.88 32.40 20.40
N VAL A 246 0.77 33.04 20.80
CA VAL A 246 -0.05 32.61 21.95
C VAL A 246 -0.65 31.23 21.72
N TYR A 247 -1.19 30.98 20.52
CA TYR A 247 -1.68 29.67 20.12
C TYR A 247 -0.58 28.60 20.29
N GLY A 248 0.63 28.88 19.80
CA GLY A 248 1.78 27.98 19.91
C GLY A 248 2.14 27.67 21.36
N GLN A 249 2.09 28.64 22.26
CA GLN A 249 2.38 28.44 23.68
C GLN A 249 1.35 27.54 24.37
N VAL A 250 0.05 27.83 24.18
CA VAL A 250 -1.05 27.09 24.83
C VAL A 250 -1.18 25.68 24.22
N TYR A 251 -1.28 25.60 22.89
CA TYR A 251 -1.58 24.36 22.19
C TYR A 251 -0.42 23.35 22.23
N LYS A 252 0.86 23.80 22.18
CA LYS A 252 2.01 22.88 22.27
C LYS A 252 2.20 22.32 23.68
N ARG A 253 1.87 23.09 24.73
CA ARG A 253 1.91 22.62 26.13
C ARG A 253 1.01 21.40 26.31
N ASP A 254 -0.25 21.52 25.89
CA ASP A 254 -1.29 20.51 26.13
C ASP A 254 -1.17 19.27 25.23
N ARG A 255 -0.33 19.37 24.19
CA ARG A 255 -0.09 18.28 23.24
C ARG A 255 1.07 17.36 23.67
N LYS A 256 1.91 17.75 24.64
CA LYS A 256 3.01 16.89 25.11
C LYS A 256 2.44 15.53 25.57
N GLY A 257 2.72 14.48 24.80
CA GLY A 257 2.31 13.09 25.09
C GLY A 257 1.15 12.53 24.26
N LYS A 258 0.45 13.32 23.44
CA LYS A 258 -0.67 12.83 22.60
C LYS A 258 -0.23 12.58 21.14
N ARG A 259 -0.30 11.31 20.70
CA ARG A 259 0.05 10.87 19.33
C ARG A 259 -1.10 10.95 18.30
N SER A 260 -2.25 11.51 18.65
CA SER A 260 -3.41 11.64 17.77
C SER A 260 -3.31 12.83 16.80
N LYS A 261 -4.21 12.86 15.79
CA LYS A 261 -4.39 14.01 14.88
C LYS A 261 -4.66 15.29 15.69
N CYS A 262 -4.10 16.42 15.27
CA CYS A 262 -4.34 17.73 15.90
C CYS A 262 -5.84 18.04 15.92
N GLN A 263 -6.43 18.08 17.11
CA GLN A 263 -7.84 18.43 17.32
C GLN A 263 -8.01 19.95 17.32
N PRO A 264 -9.22 20.47 17.04
CA PRO A 264 -9.51 21.88 17.29
C PRO A 264 -9.21 22.27 18.74
N PRO A 265 -8.79 23.52 19.00
CA PRO A 265 -8.67 24.04 20.36
C PRO A 265 -9.99 23.88 21.11
N SER A 266 -9.92 23.46 22.38
CA SER A 266 -11.11 23.43 23.23
C SER A 266 -11.50 24.84 23.67
N ASP A 267 -12.73 25.01 24.15
CA ASP A 267 -13.21 26.32 24.63
C ASP A 267 -12.34 26.85 25.77
N GLU A 268 -11.84 25.97 26.65
CA GLU A 268 -10.92 26.37 27.72
C GLU A 268 -9.59 26.89 27.15
N GLN A 269 -9.07 26.24 26.10
CA GLN A 269 -7.84 26.69 25.43
C GLN A 269 -8.05 28.04 24.74
N LEU A 270 -9.21 28.25 24.10
CA LEU A 270 -9.54 29.53 23.47
C LEU A 270 -9.68 30.64 24.52
N GLN A 271 -10.30 30.35 25.67
CA GLN A 271 -10.39 31.31 26.78
C GLN A 271 -9.02 31.65 27.36
N GLU A 272 -8.13 30.67 27.52
CA GLU A 272 -6.75 30.93 27.96
C GLU A 272 -5.99 31.81 26.95
N MET A 273 -6.15 31.54 25.66
CA MET A 273 -5.54 32.35 24.60
C MET A 273 -6.07 33.79 24.65
N ILE A 274 -7.38 33.99 24.83
CA ILE A 274 -8.01 35.32 24.98
C ILE A 274 -7.42 36.05 26.19
N GLY A 275 -7.26 35.37 27.34
CA GLY A 275 -6.65 35.99 28.53
C GLY A 275 -5.19 36.43 28.33
N LYS A 276 -4.47 35.83 27.37
CA LYS A 276 -3.10 36.21 27.01
C LYS A 276 -3.03 37.24 25.89
N LEU A 277 -4.00 37.20 24.98
CA LEU A 277 -4.20 38.17 23.91
C LEU A 277 -4.93 39.37 24.49
N ASN A 278 -4.20 40.32 25.09
CA ASN A 278 -4.75 41.63 25.51
C ASN A 278 -5.14 42.49 24.29
N ILE A 279 -6.02 41.99 23.44
CA ILE A 279 -6.44 42.59 22.17
C ILE A 279 -7.94 42.85 22.25
N ASP A 280 -8.33 44.12 22.09
CA ASP A 280 -9.73 44.53 22.25
C ASP A 280 -10.71 43.88 21.26
N THR A 281 -10.22 43.44 20.10
CA THR A 281 -11.03 42.83 19.05
C THR A 281 -11.35 41.34 19.27
N VAL A 282 -10.68 40.65 20.20
CA VAL A 282 -10.81 39.19 20.37
C VAL A 282 -11.26 38.87 21.79
N LYS A 283 -12.55 39.08 22.07
CA LYS A 283 -13.15 38.86 23.40
C LYS A 283 -14.03 37.61 23.50
N LYS A 284 -14.22 36.88 22.40
CA LYS A 284 -15.08 35.68 22.34
C LYS A 284 -14.35 34.49 21.70
N PRO A 285 -14.49 33.27 22.26
CA PRO A 285 -13.87 32.05 21.71
C PRO A 285 -14.16 31.81 20.24
N ASP A 286 -15.41 31.99 19.80
CA ASP A 286 -15.81 31.77 18.41
C ASP A 286 -15.09 32.71 17.42
N ILE A 287 -14.86 33.96 17.85
CA ILE A 287 -14.15 34.95 17.04
C ILE A 287 -12.68 34.55 16.90
N LEU A 288 -12.05 34.15 18.00
CA LEU A 288 -10.66 33.66 17.98
C LEU A 288 -10.53 32.39 17.12
N LEU A 289 -11.46 31.45 17.26
CA LEU A 289 -11.46 30.22 16.49
C LEU A 289 -11.57 30.49 14.98
N ASN A 290 -12.44 31.42 14.59
CA ASN A 290 -12.56 31.84 13.19
C ASN A 290 -11.31 32.57 12.69
N GLN A 291 -10.68 33.41 13.51
CA GLN A 291 -9.41 34.04 13.14
C GLN A 291 -8.29 33.01 12.95
N LEU A 292 -8.17 32.02 13.84
CA LEU A 292 -7.20 30.94 13.69
C LEU A 292 -7.44 30.14 12.40
N LYS A 293 -8.71 29.83 12.06
CA LYS A 293 -9.05 29.18 10.78
C LYS A 293 -8.68 30.05 9.58
N ASN A 294 -8.98 31.34 9.61
CA ASN A 294 -8.66 32.26 8.52
C ASN A 294 -7.14 32.39 8.32
N ILE A 295 -6.35 32.38 9.41
CA ILE A 295 -4.89 32.36 9.31
C ILE A 295 -4.41 31.02 8.73
N ALA A 296 -5.02 29.90 9.15
CA ALA A 296 -4.67 28.59 8.63
C ALA A 296 -4.94 28.47 7.13
N GLN A 297 -6.02 29.06 6.63
CA GLN A 297 -6.37 29.07 5.20
C GLN A 297 -5.37 29.84 4.30
N LYS A 298 -4.46 30.64 4.90
CA LYS A 298 -3.37 31.27 4.15
C LYS A 298 -2.22 30.30 3.83
N TYR A 299 -2.27 29.06 4.33
CA TYR A 299 -1.22 28.04 4.26
C TYR A 299 -1.78 26.65 3.99
#